data_AF-A0A962WPH1-F1
#
_entry.id   AF-A0A962WPH1-F1
#
_cell.length_a   1.000
_cell.length_b   1.000
_cell.length_c   1.000
_cell.angle_alpha   90.00
_cell.angle_beta   90.00
_cell.angle_gamma   90.00
#
_symmetry.space_group_name_H-M   'P 1'
#
loop_
_entity.id
_entity.type
_entity.pdbx_description
1 polymer ?
#
loop_
_entity_poly.entity_id
_entity_poly.type
_entity_poly.pdbx_seq_one_letter_code
_entity_poly.pdbx_strand_id
1 'polypeptide(L)'
;MMERRVDYRTAPCLAAARAAATALLDTLAARCATLELEALETVAAAGSLGRLEIATRSDFDAVFVARAGAAPARVEREIAAVLDAAAACGLVPPKPDGIFRDAVSRAALLEPGARGRLDEPPALFGKRMQCLLDARPLYGAAAFRELRGAVLQWYADGRPGLADLQNDLKRYLHSYAAWQQHKRSRSDDDSWALRQAKLGTVRLLTFAGLLVLLGAASCQADAERTRWLASRLDASPLERLALVMGERDPHAFQRVLADYEFCFARLSDAAFRQRLIDHDDDMSQAGAATAALGEIAPAAERLLHELTAFVLAQRERWDAGFFSGLVFWGRPYS
;
A
#
# COMPACT_ATOMS: atom_id res chain seq x y z
N MET A 1 -15.88 22.64 -2.57
CA MET A 1 -16.24 21.32 -1.99
C MET A 1 -15.25 21.06 -0.86
N MET A 2 -15.67 21.09 0.40
CA MET A 2 -14.75 20.81 1.51
C MET A 2 -14.37 19.32 1.47
N GLU A 3 -13.08 19.02 1.26
CA GLU A 3 -12.57 17.65 1.39
C GLU A 3 -12.88 17.15 2.80
N ARG A 4 -13.74 16.12 2.91
CA ARG A 4 -13.96 15.44 4.19
C ARG A 4 -12.67 14.73 4.57
N ARG A 5 -12.06 15.21 5.64
CA ARG A 5 -10.90 14.57 6.27
C ARG A 5 -11.38 13.46 7.21
N VAL A 6 -10.53 12.46 7.42
CA VAL A 6 -10.72 11.45 8.46
C VAL A 6 -10.89 12.16 9.81
N ASP A 7 -11.95 11.84 10.56
CA ASP A 7 -12.13 12.36 11.92
C ASP A 7 -11.29 11.55 12.91
N TYR A 8 -10.03 11.94 13.06
CA TYR A 8 -9.10 11.25 13.95
C TYR A 8 -9.42 11.37 15.45
N ARG A 9 -10.42 12.18 15.84
CA ARG A 9 -10.83 12.28 17.26
C ARG A 9 -11.43 10.99 17.78
N THR A 10 -12.02 10.18 16.90
CA THR A 10 -12.59 8.86 17.24
C THR A 10 -11.61 7.72 16.99
N ALA A 11 -10.37 8.03 16.56
CA ALA A 11 -9.34 7.05 16.21
C ALA A 11 -7.95 7.48 16.73
N PRO A 12 -7.77 7.53 18.06
CA PRO A 12 -6.57 8.12 18.68
C PRO A 12 -5.26 7.39 18.37
N CYS A 13 -5.27 6.05 18.24
CA CYS A 13 -4.08 5.28 17.90
C CYS A 13 -3.63 5.59 16.47
N LEU A 14 -4.57 5.60 15.51
CA LEU A 14 -4.28 6.03 14.14
C LEU A 14 -3.84 7.49 14.08
N ALA A 15 -4.42 8.37 14.90
CA ALA A 15 -4.01 9.78 14.98
C ALA A 15 -2.54 9.91 15.43
N ALA A 16 -2.17 9.18 16.50
CA ALA A 16 -0.82 9.18 17.03
C ALA A 16 0.19 8.60 16.02
N ALA A 17 -0.14 7.46 15.40
CA ALA A 17 0.69 6.83 14.37
C ALA A 17 0.90 7.76 13.16
N ARG A 18 -0.15 8.46 12.72
CA ARG A 18 -0.06 9.44 11.64
C ARG A 18 0.88 10.58 11.99
N ALA A 19 0.73 11.17 13.19
CA ALA A 19 1.57 12.27 13.63
C ALA A 19 3.04 11.85 13.70
N ALA A 20 3.32 10.67 14.29
CA ALA A 20 4.66 10.11 14.36
C ALA A 20 5.26 9.82 12.97
N ALA A 21 4.48 9.19 12.08
CA ALA A 21 4.92 8.89 10.71
C ALA A 21 5.21 10.17 9.91
N THR A 22 4.38 11.20 10.07
CA THR A 22 4.57 12.49 9.38
C THR A 22 5.87 13.15 9.86
N ALA A 23 6.08 13.26 11.17
CA ALA A 23 7.31 13.82 11.73
C ALA A 23 8.57 13.04 11.30
N LEU A 24 8.46 11.71 11.21
CA LEU A 24 9.55 10.86 10.75
C LEU A 24 9.81 11.03 9.25
N LEU A 25 8.78 11.10 8.41
CA LEU A 25 8.90 11.41 6.98
C LEU A 25 9.58 12.76 6.75
N ASP A 26 9.18 13.80 7.49
CA ASP A 26 9.79 15.13 7.40
C ASP A 26 11.28 15.09 7.79
N THR A 27 11.60 14.38 8.88
CA THR A 27 12.99 14.19 9.32
C THR A 27 13.82 13.44 8.28
N LEU A 28 13.29 12.36 7.70
CA LEU A 28 13.97 11.57 6.67
C LEU A 28 14.13 12.34 5.37
N ALA A 29 13.12 13.11 4.94
CA ALA A 29 13.19 13.95 3.77
C ALA A 29 14.29 15.03 3.94
N ALA A 30 14.36 15.67 5.12
CA ALA A 30 15.42 16.62 5.44
C ALA A 30 16.81 15.98 5.40
N ARG A 31 16.98 14.76 5.94
CA ARG A 31 18.24 14.01 5.84
C ARG A 31 18.58 13.61 4.42
N CYS A 32 17.62 13.12 3.65
CA CYS A 32 17.85 12.76 2.24
C CYS A 32 18.25 13.99 1.40
N ALA A 33 17.74 15.17 1.73
CA ALA A 33 18.12 16.42 1.06
C ALA A 33 19.58 16.83 1.31
N THR A 34 20.24 16.33 2.36
CA THR A 34 21.66 16.57 2.63
C THR A 34 22.59 15.51 2.00
N LEU A 35 22.04 14.44 1.43
CA LEU A 35 22.81 13.38 0.78
C LEU A 35 23.10 13.73 -0.69
N GLU A 36 24.27 13.33 -1.18
CA GLU A 36 24.64 13.44 -2.61
C GLU A 36 24.01 12.29 -3.41
N LEU A 37 22.72 12.41 -3.73
CA LEU A 37 21.94 11.39 -4.44
C LEU A 37 21.90 11.67 -5.96
N GLU A 38 23.04 11.55 -6.63
CA GLU A 38 23.18 11.84 -8.06
C GLU A 38 22.74 10.67 -8.95
N ALA A 39 22.90 9.43 -8.48
CA ALA A 39 22.51 8.22 -9.19
C ALA A 39 21.03 7.86 -8.99
N LEU A 40 20.38 8.39 -7.96
CA LEU A 40 18.95 8.22 -7.73
C LEU A 40 18.12 9.38 -8.31
N GLU A 41 17.01 9.05 -8.95
CA GLU A 41 16.02 9.99 -9.47
C GLU A 41 15.03 10.38 -8.37
N THR A 42 14.58 9.38 -7.60
CA THR A 42 13.66 9.56 -6.48
C THR A 42 13.82 8.42 -5.47
N VAL A 43 13.50 8.75 -4.22
CA VAL A 43 13.32 7.78 -3.13
C VAL A 43 11.94 8.00 -2.54
N ALA A 44 11.16 6.94 -2.40
CA ALA A 44 9.84 7.01 -1.78
C ALA A 44 9.67 5.95 -0.69
N ALA A 45 9.31 6.35 0.52
CA ALA A 45 8.94 5.43 1.58
C ALA A 45 7.61 4.75 1.24
N ALA A 46 7.53 3.44 1.42
CA ALA A 46 6.34 2.62 1.21
C ALA A 46 5.93 1.96 2.54
N GLY A 47 4.96 1.06 2.51
CA GLY A 47 4.64 0.25 3.67
C GLY A 47 4.03 1.08 4.81
N SER A 48 4.32 0.73 6.07
CA SER A 48 3.71 1.41 7.24
C SER A 48 4.00 2.92 7.25
N LEU A 49 5.21 3.32 6.87
CA LEU A 49 5.59 4.73 6.81
C LEU A 49 4.83 5.46 5.68
N GLY A 50 4.73 4.86 4.51
CA GLY A 50 3.94 5.40 3.38
C GLY A 50 2.44 5.53 3.72
N ARG A 51 1.88 4.58 4.46
CA ARG A 51 0.47 4.63 4.90
C ARG A 51 0.20 5.62 6.04
N LEU A 52 1.24 6.17 6.67
CA LEU A 52 1.14 6.96 7.89
C LEU A 52 0.63 6.14 9.09
N GLU A 53 1.04 4.88 9.16
CA GLU A 53 0.57 3.86 10.11
C GLU A 53 1.77 3.20 10.79
N ILE A 54 2.70 4.02 11.28
CA ILE A 54 3.92 3.52 11.91
C ILE A 54 3.61 2.94 13.30
N ALA A 55 4.18 1.78 13.57
CA ALA A 55 4.21 1.15 14.89
C ALA A 55 5.66 0.99 15.37
N THR A 56 5.82 0.62 16.65
CA THR A 56 7.13 0.36 17.26
C THR A 56 7.91 -0.68 16.44
N ARG A 57 9.16 -0.35 16.05
CA ARG A 57 10.03 -1.18 15.20
C ARG A 57 9.47 -1.43 13.79
N SER A 58 9.04 -0.38 13.11
CA SER A 58 8.68 -0.49 11.69
C SER A 58 9.91 -0.64 10.79
N ASP A 59 9.78 -1.49 9.79
CA ASP A 59 10.76 -1.62 8.71
C ASP A 59 10.73 -0.36 7.82
N PHE A 60 11.88 0.01 7.26
CA PHE A 60 11.99 1.04 6.23
C PHE A 60 11.85 0.40 4.86
N ASP A 61 10.61 0.25 4.41
CA ASP A 61 10.30 -0.12 3.05
C ASP A 61 10.41 1.11 2.14
N ALA A 62 11.17 1.02 1.05
CA ALA A 62 11.34 2.13 0.12
C ALA A 62 11.44 1.70 -1.34
N VAL A 63 10.86 2.52 -2.22
CA VAL A 63 11.05 2.45 -3.66
C VAL A 63 12.19 3.37 -4.04
N PHE A 64 13.30 2.78 -4.49
CA PHE A 64 14.44 3.48 -5.06
C PHE A 64 14.35 3.46 -6.59
N VAL A 65 14.42 4.64 -7.21
CA VAL A 65 14.43 4.75 -8.68
C VAL A 65 15.76 5.31 -9.11
N ALA A 66 16.52 4.52 -9.87
CA ALA A 66 17.83 4.93 -10.41
C ALA A 66 17.66 5.78 -11.67
N ARG A 67 18.53 6.77 -11.83
CA ARG A 67 18.66 7.54 -13.07
C ARG A 67 19.18 6.65 -14.19
N ALA A 68 18.74 6.95 -15.41
CA ALA A 68 19.24 6.27 -16.60
C ALA A 68 20.76 6.44 -16.73
N GLY A 69 21.47 5.34 -16.98
CA GLY A 69 22.92 5.33 -17.15
C GLY A 69 23.74 5.44 -15.86
N ALA A 70 23.11 5.49 -14.68
CA ALA A 70 23.84 5.52 -13.42
C ALA A 70 24.65 4.22 -13.20
N ALA A 71 25.90 4.36 -12.72
CA ALA A 71 26.74 3.22 -12.42
C ALA A 71 26.18 2.41 -11.24
N PRO A 72 26.04 1.07 -11.35
CA PRO A 72 25.46 0.24 -10.27
C PRO A 72 26.11 0.46 -8.90
N ALA A 73 27.44 0.50 -8.84
CA ALA A 73 28.18 0.74 -7.59
C ALA A 73 27.90 2.10 -6.94
N ARG A 74 27.52 3.13 -7.73
CA ARG A 74 27.10 4.43 -7.19
C ARG A 74 25.67 4.35 -6.66
N VAL A 75 24.76 3.69 -7.38
CA VAL A 75 23.38 3.44 -6.94
C VAL A 75 23.36 2.70 -5.60
N GLU A 76 24.13 1.61 -5.48
CA GLU A 76 24.25 0.83 -4.24
C GLU A 76 24.75 1.68 -3.06
N ARG A 77 25.75 2.52 -3.30
CA ARG A 77 26.29 3.44 -2.27
C ARG A 77 25.25 4.47 -1.81
N GLU A 78 24.48 5.02 -2.74
CA GLU A 78 23.43 5.99 -2.42
C GLU A 78 22.24 5.34 -1.69
N ILE A 79 21.86 4.12 -2.07
CA ILE A 79 20.86 3.33 -1.31
C ILE A 79 21.38 3.11 0.12
N ALA A 80 22.63 2.67 0.28
CA ALA A 80 23.22 2.46 1.60
C ALA A 80 23.19 3.74 2.45
N ALA A 81 23.53 4.89 1.88
CA ALA A 81 23.47 6.17 2.59
C ALA A 81 22.04 6.54 3.04
N VAL A 82 21.02 6.25 2.24
CA VAL A 82 19.62 6.45 2.63
C VAL A 82 19.21 5.47 3.73
N LEU A 83 19.62 4.20 3.63
CA LEU A 83 19.33 3.20 4.66
C LEU A 83 20.01 3.55 6.00
N ASP A 84 21.23 4.07 5.97
CA ASP A 84 21.93 4.56 7.17
C ASP A 84 21.21 5.77 7.78
N ALA A 85 20.71 6.69 6.95
CA ALA A 85 19.89 7.81 7.42
C ALA A 85 18.57 7.34 8.05
N ALA A 86 17.94 6.29 7.50
CA ALA A 86 16.75 5.66 8.08
C ALA A 86 17.04 4.97 9.41
N ALA A 87 18.14 4.22 9.48
CA ALA A 87 18.60 3.55 10.70
C ALA A 87 18.92 4.56 11.82
N ALA A 88 19.52 5.70 11.48
CA ALA A 88 19.76 6.80 12.41
C ALA A 88 18.46 7.42 12.98
N CYS A 89 17.31 7.16 12.34
CA CYS A 89 15.99 7.54 12.84
C CYS A 89 15.25 6.39 13.54
N GLY A 90 15.94 5.28 13.84
CA GLY A 90 15.39 4.14 14.55
C GLY A 90 14.55 3.18 13.71
N LEU A 91 14.61 3.28 12.37
CA LEU A 91 13.94 2.33 11.49
C LEU A 91 14.82 1.11 11.23
N VAL A 92 14.16 -0.05 11.06
CA VAL A 92 14.85 -1.30 10.73
C VAL A 92 15.04 -1.37 9.22
N PRO A 93 16.22 -1.78 8.70
CA PRO A 93 16.42 -1.96 7.27
C PRO A 93 15.41 -2.96 6.67
N PRO A 94 15.07 -2.83 5.37
CA PRO A 94 14.14 -3.75 4.72
C PRO A 94 14.68 -5.19 4.70
N LYS A 95 13.78 -6.17 4.72
CA LYS A 95 14.15 -7.59 4.74
C LYS A 95 15.04 -7.97 3.53
N PRO A 96 16.07 -8.83 3.72
CA PRO A 96 17.01 -9.25 2.67
C PRO A 96 16.36 -9.80 1.39
N ASP A 97 15.23 -10.50 1.53
CA ASP A 97 14.45 -11.16 0.48
C ASP A 97 13.33 -10.28 -0.09
N GLY A 98 13.20 -9.04 0.39
CA GLY A 98 12.11 -8.12 0.04
C GLY A 98 12.36 -7.35 -1.27
N ILE A 99 11.28 -6.80 -1.84
CA ILE A 99 11.33 -5.99 -3.06
C ILE A 99 11.95 -4.60 -2.87
N PHE A 100 12.32 -4.21 -1.65
CA PHE A 100 12.67 -2.83 -1.28
C PHE A 100 14.18 -2.55 -1.17
N ARG A 101 15.04 -3.54 -1.46
CA ARG A 101 16.50 -3.35 -1.33
C ARG A 101 17.14 -2.70 -2.56
N ASP A 102 16.73 -3.15 -3.73
CA ASP A 102 17.39 -2.74 -4.97
C ASP A 102 16.66 -1.57 -5.62
N ALA A 103 17.40 -0.71 -6.32
CA ALA A 103 16.78 0.27 -7.20
C ALA A 103 16.23 -0.37 -8.48
N VAL A 104 15.28 0.32 -9.09
CA VAL A 104 14.78 0.03 -10.43
C VAL A 104 14.90 1.26 -11.30
N SER A 105 15.01 1.11 -12.61
CA SER A 105 14.97 2.26 -13.51
C SER A 105 13.53 2.65 -13.83
N ARG A 106 13.30 3.94 -14.11
CA ARG A 106 12.02 4.44 -14.66
C ARG A 106 11.61 3.65 -15.90
N ALA A 107 12.56 3.34 -16.79
CA ALA A 107 12.31 2.56 -18.01
C ALA A 107 11.81 1.13 -17.70
N ALA A 108 12.41 0.44 -16.73
CA ALA A 108 11.98 -0.93 -16.36
C ALA A 108 10.56 -0.96 -15.77
N LEU A 109 10.17 0.08 -15.01
CA LEU A 109 8.81 0.20 -14.48
C LEU A 109 7.76 0.46 -15.57
N LEU A 110 8.15 1.07 -16.69
CA LEU A 110 7.28 1.49 -17.79
C LEU A 110 7.46 0.65 -19.07
N GLU A 111 8.12 -0.50 -18.98
CA GLU A 111 8.36 -1.40 -20.11
C GLU A 111 7.03 -1.84 -20.74
N PRO A 112 6.71 -1.46 -22.00
CA PRO A 112 5.44 -1.79 -22.63
C PRO A 112 5.14 -3.30 -22.66
N GLY A 113 6.17 -4.13 -22.92
CA GLY A 113 6.03 -5.58 -22.97
C GLY A 113 5.78 -6.26 -21.61
N ALA A 114 5.89 -5.52 -20.50
CA ALA A 114 5.59 -6.05 -19.18
C ALA A 114 4.09 -6.07 -18.86
N ARG A 115 3.26 -5.31 -19.60
CA ARG A 115 1.83 -5.18 -19.28
C ARG A 115 1.10 -6.50 -19.49
N GLY A 116 0.43 -6.98 -18.44
CA GLY A 116 -0.29 -8.25 -18.47
C GLY A 116 0.61 -9.50 -18.53
N ARG A 117 1.94 -9.34 -18.50
CA ARG A 117 2.88 -10.47 -18.52
C ARG A 117 2.74 -11.29 -17.24
N LEU A 118 2.61 -12.61 -17.37
CA LEU A 118 2.41 -13.51 -16.24
C LEU A 118 3.68 -13.69 -15.38
N ASP A 119 4.83 -13.75 -16.02
CA ASP A 119 6.15 -13.98 -15.42
C ASP A 119 6.94 -12.67 -15.23
N GLU A 120 6.24 -11.57 -14.98
CA GLU A 120 6.90 -10.32 -14.64
C GLU A 120 7.73 -10.45 -13.34
N PRO A 121 8.99 -9.99 -13.29
CA PRO A 121 9.82 -10.04 -12.09
C PRO A 121 9.10 -9.43 -10.87
N PRO A 122 9.01 -10.14 -9.74
CA PRO A 122 8.27 -9.67 -8.56
C PRO A 122 8.71 -8.30 -8.04
N ALA A 123 10.02 -7.99 -8.14
CA ALA A 123 10.56 -6.70 -7.72
C ALA A 123 10.06 -5.53 -8.59
N LEU A 124 9.89 -5.72 -9.90
CA LEU A 124 9.36 -4.69 -10.80
C LEU A 124 7.85 -4.53 -10.60
N PHE A 125 7.11 -5.64 -10.65
CA PHE A 125 5.67 -5.64 -10.49
C PHE A 125 5.26 -5.08 -9.11
N GLY A 126 5.93 -5.53 -8.06
CA GLY A 126 5.73 -5.06 -6.70
C GLY A 126 5.99 -3.57 -6.54
N LYS A 127 7.14 -3.06 -7.00
CA LYS A 127 7.44 -1.62 -6.89
C LYS A 127 6.46 -0.76 -7.70
N ARG A 128 6.05 -1.20 -8.90
CA ARG A 128 5.01 -0.49 -9.69
C ARG A 128 3.71 -0.38 -8.91
N MET A 129 3.27 -1.46 -8.27
CA MET A 129 2.09 -1.44 -7.40
C MET A 129 2.27 -0.54 -6.18
N GLN A 130 3.40 -0.64 -5.47
CA GLN A 130 3.67 0.17 -4.28
C GLN A 130 3.66 1.68 -4.59
N CYS A 131 4.15 2.10 -5.75
CA CYS A 131 4.04 3.49 -6.23
C CYS A 131 2.59 4.02 -6.29
N LEU A 132 1.62 3.13 -6.52
CA LEU A 132 0.19 3.48 -6.60
C LEU A 132 -0.55 3.24 -5.27
N LEU A 133 -0.06 2.34 -4.43
CA LEU A 133 -0.75 1.92 -3.21
C LEU A 133 -0.51 2.88 -2.04
N ASP A 134 0.73 3.04 -1.59
CA ASP A 134 0.99 3.78 -0.35
C ASP A 134 2.31 4.57 -0.34
N ALA A 135 3.09 4.54 -1.42
CA ALA A 135 4.41 5.18 -1.41
C ALA A 135 4.34 6.72 -1.37
N ARG A 136 5.25 7.33 -0.60
CA ARG A 136 5.41 8.78 -0.39
C ARG A 136 6.85 9.22 -0.64
N PRO A 137 7.09 10.29 -1.40
CA PRO A 137 8.45 10.71 -1.74
C PRO A 137 9.20 11.28 -0.52
N LEU A 138 10.46 10.89 -0.37
CA LEU A 138 11.44 11.44 0.56
C LEU A 138 12.46 12.33 -0.15
N TYR A 139 12.85 11.94 -1.37
CA TYR A 139 13.77 12.66 -2.25
C TYR A 139 13.21 12.65 -3.67
N GLY A 140 13.41 13.73 -4.44
CA GLY A 140 12.95 13.78 -5.83
C GLY A 140 11.42 13.79 -5.98
N ALA A 141 10.68 14.47 -5.11
CA ALA A 141 9.21 14.42 -5.06
C ALA A 141 8.51 14.77 -6.38
N ALA A 142 9.04 15.71 -7.16
CA ALA A 142 8.52 16.01 -8.49
C ALA A 142 8.67 14.81 -9.44
N ALA A 143 9.87 14.23 -9.50
CA ALA A 143 10.16 13.05 -10.30
C ALA A 143 9.31 11.84 -9.88
N PHE A 144 9.05 11.66 -8.58
CA PHE A 144 8.13 10.62 -8.11
C PHE A 144 6.69 10.82 -8.60
N ARG A 145 6.17 12.05 -8.53
CA ARG A 145 4.81 12.35 -9.02
C ARG A 145 4.70 12.16 -10.53
N GLU A 146 5.72 12.57 -11.28
CA GLU A 146 5.82 12.31 -12.72
C GLU A 146 5.83 10.81 -13.03
N LEU A 147 6.66 10.02 -12.33
CA LEU A 147 6.71 8.58 -12.48
C LEU A 147 5.35 7.95 -12.19
N ARG A 148 4.68 8.36 -11.10
CA ARG A 148 3.35 7.83 -10.74
C ARG A 148 2.31 8.14 -11.81
N GLY A 149 2.34 9.37 -12.35
CA GLY A 149 1.51 9.76 -13.49
C GLY A 149 1.82 8.92 -14.73
N ALA A 150 3.10 8.70 -15.04
CA ALA A 150 3.53 7.87 -16.15
C ALA A 150 3.10 6.39 -15.99
N VAL A 151 3.15 5.84 -14.78
CA VAL A 151 2.64 4.48 -14.49
C VAL A 151 1.13 4.41 -14.74
N LEU A 152 0.35 5.40 -14.30
CA LEU A 152 -1.09 5.42 -14.58
C LEU A 152 -1.38 5.53 -16.08
N GLN A 153 -0.64 6.38 -16.80
CA GLN A 153 -0.78 6.49 -18.25
C GLN A 153 -0.33 5.24 -18.98
N TRP A 154 0.71 4.57 -18.48
CA TRP A 154 1.13 3.26 -18.95
C TRP A 154 0.03 2.21 -18.76
N TYR A 155 -0.77 2.28 -17.69
CA TYR A 155 -1.94 1.40 -17.54
C TYR A 155 -3.11 1.76 -18.46
N ALA A 156 -3.33 3.05 -18.71
CA ALA A 156 -4.38 3.50 -19.63
C ALA A 156 -4.06 3.13 -21.09
N ASP A 157 -2.81 3.32 -21.52
CA ASP A 157 -2.31 2.99 -22.87
C ASP A 157 -3.16 3.55 -24.02
N GLY A 158 -3.74 4.73 -23.85
CA GLY A 158 -4.66 5.32 -24.82
C GLY A 158 -5.99 4.58 -24.99
N ARG A 159 -6.25 3.54 -24.18
CA ARG A 159 -7.54 2.84 -24.11
C ARG A 159 -8.46 3.50 -23.10
N PRO A 160 -9.79 3.43 -23.31
CA PRO A 160 -10.73 3.89 -22.30
C PRO A 160 -10.66 2.96 -21.09
N GLY A 161 -10.52 3.57 -19.91
CA GLY A 161 -10.55 2.83 -18.65
C GLY A 161 -9.18 2.60 -18.02
N LEU A 162 -9.21 1.87 -16.91
CA LEU A 162 -8.04 1.42 -16.15
C LEU A 162 -8.19 -0.08 -15.84
N ALA A 163 -8.78 -0.83 -16.78
CA ALA A 163 -9.06 -2.25 -16.61
C ALA A 163 -7.80 -3.07 -16.33
N ASP A 164 -6.69 -2.76 -17.00
CA ASP A 164 -5.40 -3.44 -16.76
C ASP A 164 -4.86 -3.16 -15.35
N LEU A 165 -4.98 -1.92 -14.86
CA LEU A 165 -4.60 -1.59 -13.48
C LEU A 165 -5.48 -2.33 -12.49
N GLN A 166 -6.79 -2.42 -12.75
CA GLN A 166 -7.72 -3.17 -11.90
C GLN A 166 -7.38 -4.68 -11.89
N ASN A 167 -7.06 -5.26 -13.05
CA ASN A 167 -6.63 -6.65 -13.16
C ASN A 167 -5.32 -6.90 -12.41
N ASP A 168 -4.33 -6.03 -12.57
CA ASP A 168 -3.05 -6.12 -11.88
C ASP A 168 -3.18 -5.90 -10.37
N LEU A 169 -4.08 -5.00 -9.93
CA LEU A 169 -4.37 -4.81 -8.51
C LEU A 169 -4.93 -6.09 -7.88
N LYS A 170 -5.90 -6.75 -8.55
CA LYS A 170 -6.44 -8.04 -8.11
C LYS A 170 -5.38 -9.13 -8.12
N ARG A 171 -4.60 -9.21 -9.20
CA ARG A 171 -3.48 -10.16 -9.34
C ARG A 171 -2.51 -10.02 -8.19
N TYR A 172 -2.06 -8.79 -7.92
CA TYR A 172 -1.14 -8.50 -6.84
C TYR A 172 -1.73 -8.86 -5.47
N LEU A 173 -2.97 -8.46 -5.18
CA LEU A 173 -3.66 -8.83 -3.94
C LEU A 173 -3.73 -10.35 -3.76
N HIS A 174 -4.19 -11.11 -4.77
CA HIS A 174 -4.40 -12.55 -4.63
C HIS A 174 -3.08 -13.33 -4.60
N SER A 175 -2.09 -12.96 -5.41
CA SER A 175 -0.75 -13.53 -5.32
C SER A 175 -0.13 -13.27 -3.95
N TYR A 176 -0.29 -12.05 -3.41
CA TYR A 176 0.20 -11.70 -2.10
C TYR A 176 -0.52 -12.47 -0.98
N ALA A 177 -1.86 -12.54 -1.03
CA ALA A 177 -2.66 -13.26 -0.05
C ALA A 177 -2.32 -14.75 -0.02
N ALA A 178 -2.25 -15.40 -1.19
CA ALA A 178 -1.86 -16.80 -1.31
C ALA A 178 -0.45 -17.03 -0.74
N TRP A 179 0.51 -16.17 -1.10
CA TRP A 179 1.86 -16.26 -0.56
C TRP A 179 1.89 -16.15 0.98
N GLN A 180 1.16 -15.20 1.57
CA GLN A 180 1.10 -15.04 3.02
C GLN A 180 0.44 -16.24 3.72
N GLN A 181 -0.63 -16.79 3.14
CA GLN A 181 -1.33 -17.96 3.67
C GLN A 181 -0.43 -19.21 3.74
N HIS A 182 0.55 -19.32 2.84
CA HIS A 182 1.46 -20.45 2.75
C HIS A 182 2.88 -20.17 3.27
N LYS A 183 3.26 -18.92 3.58
CA LYS A 183 4.57 -18.59 4.17
C LYS A 183 4.58 -18.90 5.66
N ARG A 184 5.04 -20.12 6.00
CA ARG A 184 5.15 -20.68 7.36
C ARG A 184 6.49 -20.41 8.06
N SER A 185 7.45 -19.78 7.37
CA SER A 185 8.74 -19.42 7.97
C SER A 185 8.56 -18.45 9.15
N ARG A 186 9.27 -18.66 10.27
CA ARG A 186 9.24 -17.79 11.45
C ARG A 186 10.57 -17.06 11.64
N SER A 187 10.51 -15.86 12.20
CA SER A 187 11.64 -15.12 12.77
C SER A 187 11.24 -14.50 14.11
N ASP A 188 12.19 -13.89 14.82
CA ASP A 188 11.97 -13.25 16.12
C ASP A 188 10.94 -12.11 16.09
N ASP A 189 10.59 -11.61 14.91
CA ASP A 189 9.73 -10.46 14.69
C ASP A 189 8.55 -10.72 13.73
N ASP A 190 8.41 -11.95 13.22
CA ASP A 190 7.45 -12.32 12.18
C ASP A 190 7.01 -13.79 12.28
N SER A 191 5.71 -14.02 12.15
CA SER A 191 5.09 -15.35 12.19
C SER A 191 3.92 -15.42 11.21
N TRP A 192 3.43 -16.63 10.95
CA TRP A 192 2.23 -16.82 10.14
C TRP A 192 1.03 -16.05 10.72
N ALA A 193 0.77 -16.16 12.02
CA ALA A 193 -0.36 -15.48 12.66
C ALA A 193 -0.28 -13.95 12.52
N LEU A 194 0.90 -13.35 12.72
CA LEU A 194 1.08 -11.90 12.53
C LEU A 194 0.83 -11.48 11.08
N ARG A 195 1.26 -12.28 10.11
CA ARG A 195 1.04 -12.03 8.68
C ARG A 195 -0.45 -12.07 8.33
N GLN A 196 -1.20 -13.05 8.85
CA GLN A 196 -2.64 -13.16 8.64
C GLN A 196 -3.40 -11.99 9.28
N ALA A 197 -3.01 -11.62 10.50
CA ALA A 197 -3.55 -10.44 11.18
C ALA A 197 -3.37 -9.16 10.35
N LYS A 198 -2.17 -8.93 9.80
CA LYS A 198 -1.88 -7.78 8.92
C LYS A 198 -2.62 -7.88 7.58
N LEU A 199 -2.78 -9.10 7.03
CA LEU A 199 -3.47 -9.33 5.75
C LEU A 199 -4.95 -8.92 5.84
N GLY A 200 -5.66 -9.34 6.87
CA GLY A 200 -7.07 -9.04 7.08
C GLY A 200 -7.38 -7.60 7.51
N THR A 201 -6.36 -6.77 7.75
CA THR A 201 -6.52 -5.42 8.32
C THR A 201 -5.78 -4.37 7.48
N VAL A 202 -4.54 -4.01 7.84
CA VAL A 202 -3.77 -2.92 7.23
C VAL A 202 -3.55 -3.14 5.72
N ARG A 203 -3.29 -4.38 5.30
CA ARG A 203 -3.08 -4.70 3.88
C ARG A 203 -4.40 -4.70 3.11
N LEU A 204 -5.47 -5.21 3.70
CA LEU A 204 -6.82 -5.11 3.13
C LEU A 204 -7.18 -3.66 2.81
N LEU A 205 -6.97 -2.73 3.78
CA LEU A 205 -7.25 -1.31 3.55
C LEU A 205 -6.37 -0.68 2.49
N THR A 206 -5.10 -1.09 2.39
CA THR A 206 -4.18 -0.65 1.34
C THR A 206 -4.75 -0.90 -0.06
N PHE A 207 -5.26 -2.11 -0.29
CA PHE A 207 -5.89 -2.49 -1.56
C PHE A 207 -7.25 -1.83 -1.74
N ALA A 208 -8.08 -1.81 -0.70
CA ALA A 208 -9.41 -1.22 -0.74
C ALA A 208 -9.36 0.28 -1.09
N GLY A 209 -8.39 1.02 -0.56
CA GLY A 209 -8.19 2.44 -0.84
C GLY A 209 -8.00 2.71 -2.34
N LEU A 210 -7.14 1.95 -3.02
CA LEU A 210 -6.97 2.10 -4.48
C LEU A 210 -8.19 1.58 -5.26
N LEU A 211 -8.78 0.46 -4.84
CA LEU A 211 -9.96 -0.12 -5.52
C LEU A 211 -11.15 0.83 -5.53
N VAL A 212 -11.42 1.48 -4.39
CA VAL A 212 -12.52 2.45 -4.26
C VAL A 212 -12.24 3.71 -5.08
N LEU A 213 -10.97 4.15 -5.18
CA LEU A 213 -10.61 5.22 -6.11
C LEU A 213 -10.83 4.81 -7.57
N LEU A 214 -10.49 3.58 -7.97
CA LEU A 214 -10.75 3.09 -9.33
C LEU A 214 -12.25 3.07 -9.64
N GLY A 215 -13.07 2.61 -8.69
CA GLY A 215 -14.52 2.66 -8.80
C GLY A 215 -15.03 4.08 -9.00
N ALA A 216 -14.61 5.05 -8.18
CA ALA A 216 -15.00 6.45 -8.33
C ALA A 216 -14.44 7.12 -9.60
N ALA A 217 -13.24 6.75 -10.02
CA ALA A 217 -12.60 7.23 -11.24
C ALA A 217 -13.34 6.72 -12.49
N SER A 218 -14.03 5.58 -12.41
CA SER A 218 -14.84 5.07 -13.51
C SER A 218 -15.99 6.00 -13.91
N CYS A 219 -16.48 6.84 -12.98
CA CYS A 219 -17.50 7.87 -13.26
C CYS A 219 -16.94 9.11 -13.97
N GLN A 220 -15.61 9.24 -14.07
CA GLN A 220 -14.99 10.40 -14.72
C GLN A 220 -14.90 10.17 -16.23
N ALA A 221 -14.89 11.25 -17.00
CA ALA A 221 -14.60 11.20 -18.42
C ALA A 221 -13.18 10.63 -18.67
N ASP A 222 -13.00 9.88 -19.76
CA ASP A 222 -11.74 9.18 -20.05
C ASP A 222 -10.52 10.10 -20.01
N ALA A 223 -10.63 11.30 -20.61
CA ALA A 223 -9.57 12.29 -20.67
C ALA A 223 -9.17 12.87 -19.29
N GLU A 224 -10.05 12.76 -18.29
CA GLU A 224 -9.82 13.30 -16.94
C GLU A 224 -9.53 12.20 -15.92
N ARG A 225 -9.90 10.95 -16.20
CA ARG A 225 -9.82 9.83 -15.27
C ARG A 225 -8.43 9.65 -14.65
N THR A 226 -7.39 9.57 -15.48
CA THR A 226 -6.01 9.40 -14.99
C THR A 226 -5.56 10.59 -14.15
N ARG A 227 -5.90 11.82 -14.55
CA ARG A 227 -5.58 13.04 -13.81
C ARG A 227 -6.28 13.07 -12.46
N TRP A 228 -7.57 12.74 -12.44
CA TRP A 228 -8.39 12.66 -11.23
C TRP A 228 -7.87 11.62 -10.24
N LEU A 229 -7.43 10.46 -10.75
CA LEU A 229 -6.83 9.42 -9.93
C LEU A 229 -5.47 9.87 -9.38
N ALA A 230 -4.59 10.40 -10.24
CA ALA A 230 -3.26 10.87 -9.87
C ALA A 230 -3.30 11.89 -8.73
N SER A 231 -4.23 12.84 -8.77
CA SER A 231 -4.37 13.89 -7.74
C SER A 231 -4.78 13.36 -6.37
N ARG A 232 -5.20 12.10 -6.26
CA ARG A 232 -5.65 11.45 -5.02
C ARG A 232 -4.66 10.41 -4.49
N LEU A 233 -3.61 10.09 -5.25
CA LEU A 233 -2.64 9.08 -4.82
C LEU A 233 -1.71 9.56 -3.69
N ASP A 234 -1.65 10.87 -3.41
CA ASP A 234 -0.90 11.41 -2.24
C ASP A 234 -1.66 11.20 -0.91
N ALA A 235 -2.95 10.86 -0.96
CA ALA A 235 -3.72 10.44 0.20
C ALA A 235 -3.34 9.01 0.62
N SER A 236 -3.28 8.73 1.93
CA SER A 236 -3.07 7.39 2.47
C SER A 236 -4.25 6.48 2.14
N PRO A 237 -4.11 5.14 2.21
CA PRO A 237 -5.22 4.24 1.93
C PRO A 237 -6.50 4.54 2.73
N LEU A 238 -6.38 4.86 4.02
CA LEU A 238 -7.52 5.26 4.86
C LEU A 238 -8.14 6.59 4.40
N GLU A 239 -7.32 7.57 4.02
CA GLU A 239 -7.81 8.85 3.49
C GLU A 239 -8.52 8.67 2.14
N ARG A 240 -8.06 7.76 1.29
CA ARG A 240 -8.72 7.43 0.01
C ARG A 240 -10.12 6.87 0.24
N LEU A 241 -10.28 6.02 1.26
CA LEU A 241 -11.60 5.57 1.70
C LEU A 241 -12.44 6.74 2.20
N ALA A 242 -11.91 7.63 3.03
CA ALA A 242 -12.64 8.81 3.51
C ALA A 242 -13.13 9.71 2.37
N LEU A 243 -12.28 9.93 1.35
CA LEU A 243 -12.60 10.76 0.19
C LEU A 243 -13.78 10.24 -0.64
N VAL A 244 -13.98 8.91 -0.71
CA VAL A 244 -15.03 8.32 -1.55
C VAL A 244 -16.15 7.71 -0.71
N MET A 245 -15.82 6.81 0.21
CA MET A 245 -16.76 6.17 1.12
C MET A 245 -17.31 7.16 2.13
N GLY A 246 -16.44 7.97 2.76
CA GLY A 246 -16.87 8.96 3.76
C GLY A 246 -17.72 10.10 3.17
N GLU A 247 -17.62 10.38 1.87
CA GLU A 247 -18.52 11.29 1.16
C GLU A 247 -19.90 10.65 0.92
N ARG A 248 -19.92 9.38 0.49
CA ARG A 248 -21.12 8.70 -0.01
C ARG A 248 -21.94 7.98 1.06
N ASP A 249 -21.27 7.35 2.01
CA ASP A 249 -21.86 6.64 3.15
C ASP A 249 -21.01 6.90 4.40
N PRO A 250 -21.26 8.04 5.08
CA PRO A 250 -20.47 8.44 6.23
C PRO A 250 -20.61 7.45 7.39
N HIS A 251 -21.77 6.82 7.55
CA HIS A 251 -22.02 5.86 8.62
C HIS A 251 -21.23 4.58 8.40
N ALA A 252 -21.22 4.04 7.17
CA ALA A 252 -20.37 2.89 6.86
C ALA A 252 -18.89 3.22 7.03
N PHE A 253 -18.45 4.40 6.57
CA PHE A 253 -17.06 4.83 6.76
C PHE A 253 -16.68 4.91 8.25
N GLN A 254 -17.56 5.41 9.11
CA GLN A 254 -17.32 5.46 10.55
C GLN A 254 -17.23 4.05 11.18
N ARG A 255 -18.02 3.08 10.71
CA ARG A 255 -17.87 1.68 11.14
C ARG A 255 -16.53 1.09 10.72
N VAL A 256 -16.11 1.33 9.46
CA VAL A 256 -14.78 0.95 8.97
C VAL A 256 -13.67 1.59 9.80
N LEU A 257 -13.77 2.89 10.10
CA LEU A 257 -12.78 3.60 10.90
C LEU A 257 -12.68 3.03 12.31
N ALA A 258 -13.80 2.72 12.97
CA ALA A 258 -13.82 2.16 14.32
C ALA A 258 -13.22 0.76 14.38
N ASP A 259 -13.59 -0.14 13.46
CA ASP A 259 -13.02 -1.49 13.39
C ASP A 259 -11.53 -1.44 13.02
N TYR A 260 -11.14 -0.51 12.14
CA TYR A 260 -9.74 -0.35 11.76
C TYR A 260 -8.87 0.19 12.89
N GLU A 261 -9.33 1.21 13.60
CA GLU A 261 -8.68 1.74 14.80
C GLU A 261 -8.47 0.62 15.84
N PHE A 262 -9.50 -0.20 16.10
CA PHE A 262 -9.40 -1.32 17.02
C PHE A 262 -8.31 -2.32 16.59
N CYS A 263 -8.35 -2.77 15.33
CA CYS A 263 -7.35 -3.69 14.80
C CYS A 263 -5.93 -3.10 14.83
N PHE A 264 -5.78 -1.84 14.43
CA PHE A 264 -4.48 -1.17 14.40
C PHE A 264 -3.91 -0.98 15.81
N ALA A 265 -4.74 -0.60 16.78
CA ALA A 265 -4.34 -0.49 18.18
C ALA A 265 -3.83 -1.81 18.74
N ARG A 266 -4.51 -2.93 18.43
CA ARG A 266 -4.04 -4.28 18.80
C ARG A 266 -2.72 -4.64 18.14
N LEU A 267 -2.56 -4.37 16.84
CA LEU A 267 -1.33 -4.65 16.11
C LEU A 267 -0.15 -3.76 16.52
N SER A 268 -0.42 -2.62 17.13
CA SER A 268 0.57 -1.69 17.68
C SER A 268 0.97 -2.03 19.12
N ASP A 269 0.18 -2.82 19.83
CA ASP A 269 0.51 -3.30 21.17
C ASP A 269 1.60 -4.38 21.11
N ALA A 270 2.72 -4.13 21.79
CA ALA A 270 3.89 -5.01 21.75
C ALA A 270 3.59 -6.39 22.35
N ALA A 271 2.80 -6.47 23.42
CA ALA A 271 2.46 -7.73 24.06
C ALA A 271 1.54 -8.57 23.16
N PHE A 272 0.51 -7.98 22.57
CA PHE A 272 -0.37 -8.63 21.60
C PHE A 272 0.42 -9.13 20.39
N ARG A 273 1.30 -8.29 19.83
CA ARG A 273 2.16 -8.68 18.72
C ARG A 273 3.07 -9.85 19.10
N GLN A 274 3.64 -9.84 20.29
CA GLN A 274 4.48 -10.94 20.77
C GLN A 274 3.67 -12.24 20.89
N ARG A 275 2.41 -12.19 21.37
CA ARG A 275 1.52 -13.38 21.35
C ARG A 275 1.28 -13.94 19.95
N LEU A 276 1.16 -13.08 18.94
CA LEU A 276 1.07 -13.51 17.54
C LEU A 276 2.38 -14.13 17.04
N ILE A 277 3.54 -13.58 17.44
CA ILE A 277 4.86 -14.07 17.04
C ILE A 277 5.18 -15.42 17.69
N ASP A 278 4.90 -15.54 18.99
CA ASP A 278 5.29 -16.69 19.81
C ASP A 278 4.58 -17.98 19.46
N HIS A 279 3.47 -17.90 18.73
CA HIS A 279 2.76 -19.09 18.32
C HIS A 279 3.58 -20.00 17.40
N ASP A 280 3.49 -21.30 17.66
CA ASP A 280 4.09 -22.35 16.86
C ASP A 280 3.10 -22.85 15.81
N ASP A 281 3.57 -23.06 14.59
CA ASP A 281 2.76 -23.46 13.42
C ASP A 281 2.37 -24.96 13.48
N ASP A 282 2.63 -25.64 14.60
CA ASP A 282 2.20 -27.00 14.80
C ASP A 282 0.66 -27.03 14.95
N MET A 283 0.00 -27.54 13.91
CA MET A 283 -1.45 -27.78 13.88
C MET A 283 -1.95 -28.61 15.07
N SER A 284 -1.06 -29.30 15.80
CA SER A 284 -1.37 -29.98 17.06
C SER A 284 -1.66 -29.04 18.24
N GLN A 285 -1.23 -27.77 18.18
CA GLN A 285 -1.36 -26.76 19.23
C GLN A 285 -2.15 -25.50 18.79
N ALA A 286 -3.13 -25.65 17.90
CA ALA A 286 -3.90 -24.56 17.30
C ALA A 286 -4.65 -23.62 18.28
N GLY A 287 -4.69 -23.88 19.58
CA GLY A 287 -5.53 -23.12 20.54
C GLY A 287 -5.11 -21.65 20.74
N ALA A 288 -3.81 -21.34 20.86
CA ALA A 288 -3.36 -20.04 21.35
C ALA A 288 -3.28 -18.92 20.28
N ALA A 289 -2.75 -19.15 19.07
CA ALA A 289 -2.88 -18.12 18.01
C ALA A 289 -4.31 -18.01 17.51
N THR A 290 -5.10 -19.08 17.53
CA THR A 290 -6.53 -18.97 17.24
C THR A 290 -7.20 -18.03 18.24
N ALA A 291 -6.76 -18.00 19.51
CA ALA A 291 -7.25 -17.05 20.49
C ALA A 291 -6.81 -15.60 20.17
N ALA A 292 -5.52 -15.33 19.95
CA ALA A 292 -5.03 -13.97 19.66
C ALA A 292 -5.54 -13.43 18.30
N LEU A 293 -5.54 -14.26 17.25
CA LEU A 293 -6.21 -13.94 15.98
C LEU A 293 -7.71 -13.77 16.20
N GLY A 294 -8.32 -14.61 17.04
CA GLY A 294 -9.74 -14.54 17.41
C GLY A 294 -10.13 -13.21 18.08
N GLU A 295 -9.19 -12.52 18.74
CA GLU A 295 -9.45 -11.18 19.30
C GLU A 295 -9.68 -10.13 18.21
N ILE A 296 -9.03 -10.24 17.05
CA ILE A 296 -9.11 -9.26 15.95
C ILE A 296 -9.95 -9.73 14.76
N ALA A 297 -10.14 -11.04 14.60
CA ALA A 297 -10.83 -11.63 13.46
C ALA A 297 -12.26 -11.08 13.27
N PRO A 298 -13.10 -10.93 14.31
CA PRO A 298 -14.44 -10.37 14.13
C PRO A 298 -14.43 -8.94 13.57
N ALA A 299 -13.46 -8.11 13.98
CA ALA A 299 -13.33 -6.75 13.45
C ALA A 299 -12.79 -6.76 12.00
N ALA A 300 -11.82 -7.62 11.70
CA ALA A 300 -11.32 -7.80 10.33
C ALA A 300 -12.41 -8.32 9.36
N GLU A 301 -13.27 -9.23 9.81
CA GLU A 301 -14.42 -9.72 9.04
C GLU A 301 -15.44 -8.61 8.78
N ARG A 302 -15.75 -7.79 9.80
CA ARG A 302 -16.61 -6.61 9.61
C ARG A 302 -16.00 -5.60 8.65
N LEU A 303 -14.69 -5.34 8.72
CA LEU A 303 -14.00 -4.49 7.75
C LEU A 303 -14.21 -5.00 6.32
N LEU A 304 -13.95 -6.28 6.07
CA LEU A 304 -14.15 -6.88 4.76
C LEU A 304 -15.61 -6.79 4.32
N HIS A 305 -16.55 -7.07 5.22
CA HIS A 305 -17.98 -7.01 4.94
C HIS A 305 -18.42 -5.59 4.56
N GLU A 306 -18.07 -4.57 5.36
CA GLU A 306 -18.44 -3.17 5.11
C GLU A 306 -17.83 -2.66 3.79
N LEU A 307 -16.56 -2.97 3.53
CA LEU A 307 -15.89 -2.59 2.28
C LEU A 307 -16.57 -3.25 1.06
N THR A 308 -16.92 -4.54 1.18
CA THR A 308 -17.61 -5.28 0.12
C THR A 308 -19.02 -4.74 -0.11
N ALA A 309 -19.79 -4.56 0.96
CA ALA A 309 -21.14 -4.02 0.90
C ALA A 309 -21.15 -2.62 0.28
N PHE A 310 -20.21 -1.75 0.67
CA PHE A 310 -20.06 -0.43 0.09
C PHE A 310 -19.80 -0.49 -1.43
N VAL A 311 -18.84 -1.30 -1.87
CA VAL A 311 -18.50 -1.46 -3.31
C VAL A 311 -19.72 -1.95 -4.09
N LEU A 312 -20.42 -2.98 -3.61
CA LEU A 312 -21.61 -3.53 -4.26
C LEU A 312 -22.77 -2.52 -4.31
N ALA A 313 -22.93 -1.69 -3.29
CA ALA A 313 -23.93 -0.63 -3.26
C ALA A 313 -23.68 0.46 -4.32
N GLN A 314 -22.48 0.54 -4.91
CA GLN A 314 -22.18 1.51 -5.98
C GLN A 314 -22.57 1.02 -7.39
N ARG A 315 -23.20 -0.14 -7.54
CA ARG A 315 -23.52 -0.76 -8.85
C ARG A 315 -24.32 0.13 -9.81
N GLU A 316 -25.14 1.03 -9.28
CA GLU A 316 -25.98 1.94 -10.07
C GLU A 316 -25.28 3.28 -10.37
N ARG A 317 -24.06 3.47 -9.85
CA ARG A 317 -23.33 4.75 -9.91
C ARG A 317 -21.97 4.63 -10.59
N TRP A 318 -21.22 3.57 -10.31
CA TRP A 318 -19.95 3.30 -10.96
C TRP A 318 -20.19 2.61 -12.31
N ASP A 319 -19.24 2.76 -13.21
CA ASP A 319 -19.35 2.21 -14.56
C ASP A 319 -19.53 0.69 -14.54
N ALA A 320 -20.37 0.16 -15.42
CA ALA A 320 -20.61 -1.28 -15.50
C ALA A 320 -19.34 -2.06 -15.90
N GLY A 321 -18.42 -1.44 -16.64
CA GLY A 321 -17.10 -1.96 -16.97
C GLY A 321 -16.21 -2.14 -15.75
N PHE A 322 -16.31 -1.29 -14.72
CA PHE A 322 -15.61 -1.48 -13.46
C PHE A 322 -16.06 -2.79 -12.78
N PHE A 323 -17.37 -3.04 -12.66
CA PHE A 323 -17.87 -4.28 -12.05
C PHE A 323 -17.59 -5.52 -12.90
N SER A 324 -17.68 -5.38 -14.23
CA SER A 324 -17.27 -6.45 -15.16
C SER A 324 -15.80 -6.81 -14.93
N GLY A 325 -14.94 -5.79 -14.76
CA GLY A 325 -13.54 -5.96 -14.42
C GLY A 325 -13.30 -6.41 -12.97
N LEU A 326 -14.26 -6.33 -12.05
CA LEU A 326 -14.12 -6.92 -10.71
C LEU A 326 -14.33 -8.44 -10.77
N VAL A 327 -15.42 -8.86 -11.40
CA VAL A 327 -15.86 -10.27 -11.44
C VAL A 327 -15.10 -11.07 -12.48
N PHE A 328 -14.88 -10.48 -13.66
CA PHE A 328 -14.25 -11.12 -14.81
C PHE A 328 -13.00 -10.32 -15.24
N TRP A 329 -12.63 -10.44 -16.51
CA TRP A 329 -11.66 -9.55 -17.16
C TRP A 329 -12.41 -8.36 -17.80
N GLY A 330 -11.82 -7.16 -17.72
CA GLY A 330 -12.36 -5.98 -18.39
C GLY A 330 -12.51 -6.17 -19.89
N ARG A 331 -13.44 -5.44 -20.53
CA ARG A 331 -13.72 -5.58 -21.96
C ARG A 331 -12.42 -5.31 -22.75
N PRO A 332 -11.94 -6.27 -23.57
CA PRO A 332 -10.69 -6.09 -24.32
C PRO A 332 -10.82 -5.08 -25.46
N TYR A 333 -12.05 -4.72 -25.84
CA TYR A 333 -12.35 -3.82 -26.96
C TYR A 333 -13.59 -2.98 -26.62
N SER A 334 -13.37 -1.84 -25.98
CA SER A 334 -14.29 -0.71 -25.97
C SER A 334 -13.50 0.54 -26.30
#